data_AF-A0A0Q6DQ07-F1
#
_entry.id   AF-A0A0Q6DQ07-F1
#
_cell.length_a   1.000
_cell.length_b   1.000
_cell.length_c   1.000
_cell.angle_alpha   90.00
_cell.angle_beta   90.00
_cell.angle_gamma   90.00
#
_symmetry.space_group_name_H-M   'P 1'
#
loop_
_entity.id
_entity.type
_entity.pdbx_description
1 polymer ?
#
loop_
_entity_poly.entity_id
_entity_poly.type
_entity_poly.pdbx_seq_one_letter_code
_entity_poly.pdbx_strand_id
1 'polypeptide(L)'
;MTAPLDRAAPLDKRLNAMRPDLADVRLKGRVEADRFVEGRPEIVLDPIAPLRRAPRPDAALETEALYGETVLVFETDEEGWSWVQLLSDGYVGYMPTTALGPSLGPSFALPTHRVAVPRTLLFPGPDIKLPPLAGLPMGALVAVRGEAADHNATYGLVHPAGAIVRQHLSLPDAAAEDVVATAERFLGTPYLWGGKSTLGIDCSGLVQLALSMAGCAAPRDADLQEQALGAPLPTTEPLRRGDLVFWKGHVGLMADKTRLLHANAFHMMVTIEPLADVVARAEARGSRVTSVRRL
;
A
#
# COMPACT_ATOMS: atom_id res chain seq x y z
N MET A 1 -41.25 0.17 7.75
CA MET A 1 -40.72 -0.67 8.85
C MET A 1 -39.26 -0.92 8.55
N THR A 2 -38.38 -0.09 9.10
CA THR A 2 -36.93 -0.22 9.02
C THR A 2 -36.53 -1.46 9.81
N ALA A 3 -35.86 -2.41 9.15
CA ALA A 3 -35.23 -3.53 9.82
C ALA A 3 -34.28 -2.99 10.92
N PRO A 4 -34.28 -3.59 12.13
CA PRO A 4 -33.36 -3.17 13.17
C PRO A 4 -31.93 -3.35 12.66
N LEU A 5 -31.10 -2.32 12.87
CA LEU A 5 -29.64 -2.41 12.71
C LEU A 5 -29.18 -3.60 13.55
N ASP A 6 -28.84 -4.67 12.85
CA ASP A 6 -28.29 -5.88 13.45
C ASP A 6 -27.10 -5.47 14.32
N ARG A 7 -27.02 -6.03 15.54
CA ARG A 7 -25.90 -5.77 16.45
C ARG A 7 -24.64 -6.34 15.77
N ALA A 8 -23.95 -5.42 15.09
CA ALA A 8 -23.06 -5.67 13.98
C ALA A 8 -21.88 -6.59 14.33
N ALA A 9 -21.44 -7.36 13.34
CA ALA A 9 -20.24 -8.20 13.39
C ALA A 9 -19.05 -7.50 14.08
N PRO A 10 -18.18 -8.26 14.78
CA PRO A 10 -17.03 -7.68 15.47
C PRO A 10 -16.18 -6.86 14.50
N LEU A 11 -15.83 -5.64 14.92
CA LEU A 11 -15.03 -4.74 14.10
C LEU A 11 -13.61 -5.28 13.95
N ASP A 12 -13.10 -5.24 12.72
CA ASP A 12 -11.72 -5.61 12.44
C ASP A 12 -10.77 -4.56 13.00
N LYS A 13 -9.91 -4.96 13.95
CA LYS A 13 -8.95 -4.08 14.62
C LYS A 13 -7.89 -3.54 13.66
N ARG A 14 -7.65 -4.19 12.52
CA ARG A 14 -6.75 -3.70 11.48
C ARG A 14 -7.30 -2.45 10.81
N LEU A 15 -8.62 -2.31 10.72
CA LEU A 15 -9.29 -1.24 9.97
C LEU A 15 -9.98 -0.20 10.86
N ASN A 16 -10.00 -0.43 12.17
CA ASN A 16 -10.68 0.42 13.13
C ASN A 16 -9.72 0.70 14.28
N ALA A 17 -9.34 1.98 14.44
CA ALA A 17 -8.41 2.40 15.48
C ALA A 17 -9.06 2.24 16.86
N MET A 18 -8.89 1.06 17.46
CA MET A 18 -9.35 0.73 18.80
C MET A 18 -8.33 -0.11 19.58
N ARG A 19 -8.17 0.24 20.86
CA ARG A 19 -7.53 -0.53 21.93
C ARG A 19 -8.39 -0.36 23.20
N PRO A 20 -8.22 -1.21 24.24
CA PRO A 20 -8.98 -1.05 25.48
C PRO A 20 -8.82 0.33 26.15
N ASP A 21 -7.63 0.93 26.04
CA ASP A 21 -7.32 2.22 26.64
C ASP A 21 -7.75 3.41 25.78
N LEU A 22 -7.77 3.26 24.45
CA LEU A 22 -7.92 4.36 23.52
C LEU A 22 -8.63 3.88 22.25
N ALA A 23 -9.69 4.60 21.85
CA ALA A 23 -10.30 4.45 20.54
C ALA A 23 -10.49 5.79 19.82
N ASP A 24 -10.63 5.72 18.50
CA ASP A 24 -11.06 6.85 17.69
C ASP A 24 -12.47 7.32 18.09
N VAL A 25 -12.67 8.64 18.23
CA VAL A 25 -13.97 9.27 18.51
C VAL A 25 -15.09 8.83 17.55
N ARG A 26 -14.76 8.47 16.30
CA ARG A 26 -15.69 7.92 15.30
C ARG A 26 -16.30 6.58 15.70
N LEU A 27 -15.71 5.88 16.67
CA LEU A 27 -16.17 4.59 17.19
C LEU A 27 -16.99 4.71 18.49
N LYS A 28 -17.24 5.93 18.99
CA LYS A 28 -17.99 6.15 20.23
C LYS A 28 -19.39 5.56 20.14
N GLY A 29 -19.76 4.74 21.13
CA GLY A 29 -21.03 4.00 21.15
C GLY A 29 -21.04 2.71 20.33
N ARG A 30 -19.94 2.38 19.62
CA ARG A 30 -19.75 1.10 18.90
C ARG A 30 -18.73 0.19 19.57
N VAL A 31 -17.81 0.75 20.34
CA VAL A 31 -16.77 0.04 21.10
C VAL A 31 -16.67 0.57 22.52
N GLU A 32 -16.09 -0.22 23.41
CA GLU A 32 -15.68 0.22 24.75
C GLU A 32 -14.18 0.57 24.74
N ALA A 33 -13.85 1.73 25.29
CA ALA A 33 -12.47 2.18 25.51
C ALA A 33 -12.45 3.22 26.65
N ASP A 34 -11.34 3.31 27.39
CA ASP A 34 -11.21 4.26 28.51
C ASP A 34 -11.33 5.72 28.05
N ARG A 35 -10.79 6.04 26.86
CA ARG A 35 -10.93 7.36 26.24
C ARG A 35 -11.13 7.29 24.73
N PHE A 36 -11.74 8.34 24.21
CA PHE A 36 -11.95 8.56 22.78
C PHE A 36 -11.20 9.82 22.33
N VAL A 37 -10.44 9.72 21.25
CA VAL A 37 -9.64 10.82 20.72
C VAL A 37 -9.90 11.03 19.23
N GLU A 38 -9.78 12.29 18.79
CA GLU A 38 -9.76 12.62 17.36
C GLU A 38 -8.34 12.45 16.82
N GLY A 39 -8.20 11.74 15.71
CA GLY A 39 -6.90 11.54 15.07
C GLY A 39 -6.40 12.84 14.43
N ARG A 40 -5.15 13.21 14.71
CA ARG A 40 -4.49 14.37 14.09
C ARG A 40 -3.90 13.96 12.74
N PRO A 41 -4.22 14.66 11.63
CA PRO A 41 -3.63 14.34 10.34
C PRO A 41 -2.13 14.69 10.30
N GLU A 42 -1.31 13.77 9.80
CA GLU A 42 0.12 13.94 9.54
C GLU A 42 0.51 13.29 8.22
N ILE A 43 1.69 13.64 7.69
CA ILE A 43 2.20 13.14 6.40
C ILE A 43 3.45 12.30 6.64
N VAL A 44 3.57 11.20 5.91
CA VAL A 44 4.76 10.36 5.90
C VAL A 44 5.89 11.06 5.13
N LEU A 45 7.02 11.27 5.79
CA LEU A 45 8.22 11.94 5.25
C LEU A 45 9.33 10.96 4.87
N ASP A 46 9.32 9.75 5.40
CA ASP A 46 10.25 8.71 4.97
C ASP A 46 9.81 8.15 3.60
N PRO A 47 10.76 7.76 2.72
CA PRO A 47 10.41 7.10 1.46
C PRO A 47 9.49 5.89 1.64
N ILE A 48 9.77 5.10 2.68
CA ILE A 48 9.06 3.89 3.10
C ILE A 48 9.10 3.86 4.63
N ALA A 49 7.96 4.03 5.28
CA ALA A 49 7.82 4.00 6.74
C ALA A 49 7.16 2.68 7.19
N PRO A 50 7.74 1.94 8.14
CA PRO A 50 7.15 0.69 8.61
C PRO A 50 5.95 0.97 9.52
N LEU A 51 4.85 0.24 9.30
CA LEU A 51 3.72 0.15 10.23
C LEU A 51 3.73 -1.23 10.90
N ARG A 52 3.94 -1.24 12.22
CA ARG A 52 4.22 -2.44 13.03
C ARG A 52 3.08 -2.76 13.97
N ARG A 53 3.04 -4.02 14.41
CA ARG A 53 2.05 -4.51 15.38
C ARG A 53 2.16 -3.89 16.78
N ALA A 54 3.37 -3.51 17.19
CA ALA A 54 3.67 -2.98 18.51
C ALA A 54 4.73 -1.87 18.42
N PRO A 55 4.81 -0.95 19.41
CA PRO A 55 5.75 0.18 19.41
C PRO A 55 7.17 -0.28 19.79
N ARG A 56 7.77 -1.13 18.96
CA ARG A 56 9.16 -1.57 19.13
C ARG A 56 9.80 -1.96 17.80
N PRO A 57 11.12 -1.77 17.62
CA PRO A 57 11.77 -1.96 16.32
C PRO A 57 11.71 -3.39 15.77
N ASP A 58 11.64 -4.39 16.65
CA ASP A 58 11.61 -5.82 16.34
C ASP A 58 10.18 -6.39 16.20
N ALA A 59 9.14 -5.57 16.42
CA ALA A 59 7.76 -6.00 16.21
C ALA A 59 7.50 -6.35 14.74
N ALA A 60 6.61 -7.32 14.52
CA ALA A 60 6.19 -7.73 13.19
C ALA A 60 5.75 -6.52 12.35
N LEU A 61 6.24 -6.47 11.11
CA LEU A 61 5.77 -5.54 10.10
C LEU A 61 4.37 -5.99 9.65
N GLU A 62 3.43 -5.06 9.66
CA GLU A 62 2.06 -5.29 9.18
C GLU A 62 1.88 -4.73 7.77
N THR A 63 2.37 -3.52 7.55
CA THR A 63 2.39 -2.88 6.22
C THR A 63 3.47 -1.79 6.17
N GLU A 64 3.63 -1.15 5.02
CA GLU A 64 4.44 0.04 4.83
C GLU A 64 3.55 1.22 4.40
N ALA A 65 3.88 2.41 4.89
CA ALA A 65 3.37 3.67 4.38
C ALA A 65 4.42 4.33 3.48
N LEU A 66 4.00 4.95 2.39
CA LEU A 66 4.89 5.56 1.40
C LEU A 66 4.95 7.08 1.59
N TYR A 67 6.05 7.67 1.16
CA TYR A 67 6.23 9.12 1.19
C TYR A 67 5.01 9.88 0.65
N GLY A 68 4.56 10.87 1.41
CA GLY A 68 3.42 11.73 1.07
C GLY A 68 2.05 11.12 1.37
N GLU A 69 1.95 9.87 1.83
CA GLU A 69 0.69 9.33 2.36
C GLU A 69 0.29 10.08 3.65
N THR A 70 -1.01 10.28 3.82
CA THR A 70 -1.59 10.89 5.02
C THR A 70 -2.00 9.82 6.03
N VAL A 71 -1.70 10.07 7.30
CA VAL A 71 -2.12 9.24 8.43
C VAL A 71 -2.90 10.06 9.45
N LEU A 72 -3.72 9.40 10.25
CA LEU A 72 -4.28 9.96 11.48
C LEU A 72 -3.47 9.45 12.66
N VAL A 73 -2.85 10.34 13.43
CA VAL A 73 -2.12 10.04 14.66
C VAL A 73 -3.05 10.19 15.86
N PHE A 74 -3.22 9.13 16.63
CA PHE A 74 -4.09 9.14 17.82
C PHE A 74 -3.31 9.26 19.13
N GLU A 75 -2.06 8.80 19.12
CA GLU A 75 -1.18 8.82 20.27
C GLU A 75 0.28 8.83 19.80
N THR A 76 1.10 9.52 20.57
CA THR A 76 2.56 9.46 20.46
C THR A 76 3.10 9.19 21.85
N ASP A 77 3.89 8.12 22.00
CA ASP A 77 4.54 7.80 23.27
C ASP A 77 5.88 8.56 23.44
N GLU A 78 6.43 8.49 24.64
CA GLU A 78 7.71 9.13 24.99
C GLU A 78 8.92 8.45 24.34
N GLU A 79 8.76 7.22 23.84
CA GLU A 79 9.81 6.43 23.19
C GLU A 79 9.90 6.70 21.68
N GLY A 80 9.04 7.57 21.14
CA GLY A 80 9.07 8.00 19.75
C GLY A 80 8.27 7.12 18.80
N TRP A 81 7.23 6.45 19.28
CA TRP A 81 6.26 5.75 18.44
C TRP A 81 4.93 6.48 18.37
N SER A 82 4.35 6.48 17.19
CA SER A 82 3.00 6.97 16.94
C SER A 82 2.07 5.81 16.61
N TRP A 83 0.93 5.75 17.28
CA TRP A 83 -0.16 4.84 16.92
C TRP A 83 -1.11 5.54 15.96
N VAL A 84 -1.20 5.00 14.75
CA VAL A 84 -1.77 5.70 13.59
C VAL A 84 -2.75 4.85 12.82
N GLN A 85 -3.56 5.49 11.99
CA GLN A 85 -4.34 4.89 10.92
C GLN A 85 -3.97 5.51 9.57
N LEU A 86 -3.66 4.68 8.57
CA LEU A 86 -3.44 5.14 7.20
C LEU A 86 -4.77 5.60 6.58
N LEU A 87 -4.79 6.77 5.93
CA LEU A 87 -6.00 7.21 5.21
C LEU A 87 -6.20 6.51 3.87
N SER A 88 -5.15 5.91 3.30
CA SER A 88 -5.21 5.27 1.98
C SER A 88 -5.98 3.95 1.98
N ASP A 89 -5.86 3.15 3.04
CA ASP A 89 -6.52 1.85 3.16
C ASP A 89 -7.17 1.58 4.52
N GLY A 90 -7.06 2.52 5.47
CA GLY A 90 -7.62 2.40 6.81
C GLY A 90 -6.80 1.55 7.77
N TYR A 91 -5.61 1.08 7.39
CA TYR A 91 -4.83 0.17 8.23
C TYR A 91 -4.28 0.85 9.49
N VAL A 92 -4.34 0.15 10.63
CA VAL A 92 -3.95 0.65 11.95
C VAL A 92 -2.68 -0.04 12.44
N GLY A 93 -1.77 0.73 13.02
CA GLY A 93 -0.57 0.18 13.67
C GLY A 93 0.34 1.24 14.27
N TYR A 94 1.58 0.85 14.57
CA TYR A 94 2.59 1.71 15.18
C TYR A 94 3.71 2.04 14.19
N MET A 95 4.12 3.30 14.11
CA MET A 95 5.26 3.70 13.29
C MET A 95 6.17 4.67 14.05
N PRO A 96 7.46 4.82 13.67
CA PRO A 96 8.34 5.80 14.26
C PRO A 96 7.79 7.22 14.05
N THR A 97 7.69 8.01 15.10
CA THR A 97 7.24 9.42 15.04
C THR A 97 8.15 10.25 14.14
N THR A 98 9.43 9.89 14.03
CA THR A 98 10.39 10.56 13.15
C THR A 98 10.06 10.41 11.66
N ALA A 99 9.24 9.43 11.28
CA ALA A 99 8.78 9.24 9.91
C ALA A 99 7.65 10.22 9.53
N LEU A 100 7.15 11.01 10.48
CA LEU A 100 5.99 11.86 10.32
C LEU A 100 6.34 13.35 10.34
N GLY A 101 5.54 14.12 9.62
CA GLY A 101 5.58 15.57 9.61
C GLY A 101 4.18 16.19 9.62
N PRO A 102 4.07 17.48 9.97
CA PRO A 102 2.78 18.15 10.07
C PRO A 102 2.07 18.19 8.70
N SER A 103 0.79 17.84 8.67
CA SER A 103 -0.08 17.94 7.48
C SER A 103 -0.64 19.34 7.23
N LEU A 104 -0.34 20.28 8.12
CA LEU A 104 -0.76 21.68 8.04
C LEU A 104 0.44 22.56 8.41
N GLY A 105 0.74 23.54 7.58
CA GLY A 105 1.85 24.46 7.79
C GLY A 105 2.49 24.95 6.48
N PRO A 106 3.40 25.92 6.54
CA PRO A 106 4.08 26.46 5.35
C PRO A 106 4.89 25.41 4.58
N SER A 107 5.29 24.32 5.27
CA SER A 107 5.99 23.18 4.66
C SER A 107 5.05 22.10 4.08
N PHE A 108 3.73 22.27 4.19
CA PHE A 108 2.77 21.33 3.61
C PHE A 108 2.29 21.77 2.24
N ALA A 109 2.24 20.79 1.33
CA ALA A 109 1.82 20.98 -0.03
C ALA A 109 0.99 19.77 -0.44
N LEU A 110 -0.28 19.99 -0.82
CA LEU A 110 -1.13 18.91 -1.32
C LEU A 110 -0.43 18.19 -2.48
N PRO A 111 -0.35 16.85 -2.46
CA PRO A 111 0.21 16.10 -3.56
C PRO A 111 -0.53 16.39 -4.87
N THR A 112 0.25 16.51 -5.93
CA THR A 112 -0.26 16.81 -7.28
C THR A 112 0.13 15.73 -8.27
N HIS A 113 1.06 14.86 -7.88
CA HIS A 113 1.66 13.82 -8.69
C HIS A 113 1.95 12.60 -7.82
N ARG A 114 2.09 11.45 -8.46
CA ARG A 114 2.58 10.21 -7.87
C ARG A 114 3.73 9.65 -8.69
N VAL A 115 4.63 8.91 -8.03
CA VAL A 115 5.71 8.19 -8.70
C VAL A 115 5.12 7.01 -9.48
N ALA A 116 5.38 6.98 -10.78
CA ALA A 116 4.81 6.02 -11.73
C ALA A 116 5.78 4.91 -12.19
N VAL A 117 7.05 5.01 -11.82
CA VAL A 117 8.09 4.01 -12.09
C VAL A 117 8.43 3.24 -10.80
N PRO A 118 9.03 2.04 -10.87
CA PRO A 118 9.28 1.21 -9.68
C PRO A 118 10.03 1.95 -8.56
N ARG A 119 11.00 2.78 -8.93
CA ARG A 119 11.70 3.71 -8.05
C ARG A 119 12.22 4.89 -8.85
N THR A 120 12.12 6.09 -8.28
CA THR A 120 12.77 7.30 -8.81
C THR A 120 13.79 7.85 -7.81
N LEU A 121 14.65 8.75 -8.28
CA LEU A 121 15.61 9.49 -7.47
C LEU A 121 15.10 10.92 -7.27
N LEU A 122 15.18 11.39 -6.02
CA LEU A 122 14.97 12.79 -5.65
C LEU A 122 16.33 13.48 -5.61
N PHE A 123 16.54 14.44 -6.49
CA PHE A 123 17.77 15.23 -6.54
C PHE A 123 17.59 16.55 -5.76
N PRO A 124 18.66 17.17 -5.25
CA PRO A 124 18.57 18.49 -4.61
C PRO A 124 18.26 19.62 -5.61
N GLY A 125 18.45 19.37 -6.91
CA GLY A 125 18.13 20.30 -7.99
C GLY A 125 18.01 19.54 -9.33
N PRO A 126 17.62 20.23 -10.43
CA PRO A 126 17.35 19.61 -11.73
C PRO A 126 18.64 19.24 -12.50
N ASP A 127 19.44 18.35 -11.92
CA ASP A 127 20.69 17.86 -12.51
C ASP A 127 20.96 16.42 -12.04
N ILE A 128 20.99 15.48 -13.00
CA ILE A 128 21.25 14.05 -12.78
C ILE A 128 22.63 13.76 -12.16
N LYS A 129 23.57 14.70 -12.23
CA LYS A 129 24.92 14.54 -11.68
C LYS A 129 24.99 14.88 -10.20
N LEU A 130 23.95 15.49 -9.64
CA LEU A 130 23.89 15.77 -8.21
C LEU A 130 23.66 14.48 -7.41
N PRO A 131 24.23 14.35 -6.20
CA PRO A 131 23.96 13.20 -5.35
C PRO A 131 22.48 13.17 -4.95
N PRO A 132 21.74 12.07 -5.21
CA PRO A 132 20.35 11.96 -4.81
C PRO A 132 20.17 12.10 -3.30
N LEU A 133 19.14 12.83 -2.88
CA LEU A 133 18.73 12.97 -1.47
C LEU A 133 18.03 11.71 -0.96
N ALA A 134 17.22 11.09 -1.82
CA ALA A 134 16.46 9.90 -1.50
C ALA A 134 16.06 9.14 -2.78
N GLY A 135 15.61 7.90 -2.62
CA GLY A 135 14.91 7.18 -3.67
C GLY A 135 13.47 6.93 -3.26
N LEU A 136 12.51 7.43 -4.05
CA LEU A 136 11.08 7.29 -3.75
C LEU A 136 10.49 6.11 -4.54
N PRO A 137 9.73 5.20 -3.89
CA PRO A 137 9.12 4.06 -4.56
C PRO A 137 7.91 4.46 -5.40
N MET A 138 7.49 3.57 -6.31
CA MET A 138 6.18 3.68 -6.99
C MET A 138 5.06 3.92 -5.97
N GLY A 139 4.12 4.81 -6.29
CA GLY A 139 3.01 5.16 -5.42
C GLY A 139 3.30 6.27 -4.40
N ALA A 140 4.57 6.64 -4.19
CA ALA A 140 4.91 7.83 -3.40
C ALA A 140 4.25 9.09 -3.99
N LEU A 141 3.73 9.94 -3.11
CA LEU A 141 2.96 11.13 -3.44
C LEU A 141 3.83 12.39 -3.29
N VAL A 142 3.84 13.24 -4.31
CA VAL A 142 4.67 14.46 -4.33
C VAL A 142 3.90 15.68 -4.80
N ALA A 143 4.29 16.84 -4.28
CA ALA A 143 3.77 18.12 -4.70
C ALA A 143 4.74 18.79 -5.68
N VAL A 144 4.43 18.76 -6.97
CA VAL A 144 5.18 19.48 -8.01
C VAL A 144 4.68 20.93 -8.03
N ARG A 145 5.59 21.89 -8.08
CA ARG A 145 5.30 23.34 -8.07
C ARG A 145 5.83 24.08 -9.30
N GLY A 146 6.56 23.39 -10.15
CA GLY A 146 7.09 23.92 -11.39
C GLY A 146 7.88 22.86 -12.11
N GLU A 147 8.43 23.23 -13.26
CA GLU A 147 9.33 22.36 -14.02
C GLU A 147 10.62 23.11 -14.32
N ALA A 148 11.70 22.35 -14.46
CA ALA A 148 12.99 22.83 -14.95
C ALA A 148 13.53 21.80 -15.93
N ALA A 149 14.40 22.20 -16.85
CA ALA A 149 15.01 21.29 -17.81
C ALA A 149 16.49 21.61 -18.01
N ASP A 150 17.27 20.56 -18.25
CA ASP A 150 18.62 20.65 -18.80
C ASP A 150 18.67 19.95 -20.18
N HIS A 151 19.88 19.68 -20.69
CA HIS A 151 20.04 18.96 -21.96
C HIS A 151 19.69 17.45 -21.87
N ASN A 152 19.53 16.90 -20.66
CA ASN A 152 19.30 15.46 -20.44
C ASN A 152 17.83 15.16 -20.14
N ALA A 153 17.16 15.98 -19.34
CA ALA A 153 15.84 15.70 -18.83
C ALA A 153 15.04 16.95 -18.44
N THR A 154 13.72 16.78 -18.43
CA THR A 154 12.80 17.67 -17.73
C THR A 154 12.57 17.13 -16.33
N TYR A 155 12.48 18.02 -15.35
CA TYR A 155 12.26 17.71 -13.95
C TYR A 155 11.00 18.40 -13.45
N GLY A 156 10.22 17.69 -12.62
CA GLY A 156 9.26 18.33 -11.72
C GLY A 156 9.99 18.84 -10.48
N LEU A 157 9.83 20.13 -10.18
CA LEU A 157 10.34 20.75 -8.95
C LEU A 157 9.40 20.41 -7.80
N VAL A 158 9.90 19.65 -6.82
CA VAL A 158 9.12 19.06 -5.74
C VAL A 158 9.22 19.91 -4.47
N HIS A 159 8.08 20.13 -3.83
CA HIS A 159 7.99 20.77 -2.52
C HIS A 159 8.29 19.76 -1.40
N PRO A 160 8.99 20.14 -0.31
CA PRO A 160 9.52 21.47 -0.03
C PRO A 160 10.78 21.82 -0.82
N ALA A 161 11.58 20.82 -1.21
CA ALA A 161 12.75 21.03 -2.04
C ALA A 161 13.10 19.75 -2.81
N GLY A 162 13.64 19.95 -4.02
CA GLY A 162 14.23 18.91 -4.84
C GLY A 162 13.62 18.83 -6.24
N ALA A 163 14.14 17.88 -7.02
CA ALA A 163 13.75 17.67 -8.41
C ALA A 163 13.66 16.18 -8.71
N ILE A 164 12.62 15.79 -9.44
CA ILE A 164 12.41 14.42 -9.91
C ILE A 164 12.25 14.46 -11.42
N VAL A 165 12.87 13.51 -12.13
CA VAL A 165 12.69 13.34 -13.59
C VAL A 165 11.20 13.25 -13.93
N ARG A 166 10.72 14.14 -14.79
CA ARG A 166 9.29 14.36 -15.05
C ARG A 166 8.59 13.12 -15.61
N GLN A 167 9.29 12.31 -16.40
CA GLN A 167 8.81 11.06 -16.98
C GLN A 167 8.51 9.99 -15.91
N HIS A 168 9.06 10.14 -14.70
CA HIS A 168 8.81 9.22 -13.59
C HIS A 168 7.54 9.57 -12.80
N LEU A 169 6.88 10.67 -13.14
CA LEU A 169 5.71 11.19 -12.42
C LEU A 169 4.46 11.10 -13.30
N SER A 170 3.35 10.69 -12.70
CA SER A 170 2.01 10.78 -13.28
C SER A 170 1.09 11.63 -12.40
N LEU A 171 -0.02 12.10 -12.95
CA LEU A 171 -1.09 12.67 -12.13
C LEU A 171 -1.70 11.57 -11.24
N PRO A 172 -2.18 11.89 -10.02
CA PRO A 172 -2.78 10.92 -9.10
C PRO A 172 -3.98 10.18 -9.69
N ASP A 173 -4.74 10.81 -10.58
CA ASP A 173 -5.93 10.23 -11.20
C ASP A 173 -5.67 9.59 -12.57
N ALA A 174 -4.42 9.66 -13.08
CA ALA A 174 -4.07 8.99 -14.33
C ALA A 174 -4.03 7.48 -14.09
N ALA A 175 -5.13 6.75 -14.35
CA ALA A 175 -5.17 5.31 -14.14
C ALA A 175 -4.20 4.58 -15.08
N ALA A 176 -3.38 3.67 -14.54
CA ALA A 176 -2.75 2.66 -15.38
C ALA A 176 -3.84 1.81 -16.03
N GLU A 177 -3.77 1.64 -17.36
CA GLU A 177 -4.80 0.91 -18.11
C GLU A 177 -4.82 -0.60 -17.78
N ASP A 178 -3.70 -1.14 -17.29
CA ASP A 178 -3.53 -2.55 -16.98
C ASP A 178 -2.85 -2.76 -15.62
N VAL A 179 -3.63 -3.27 -14.65
CA VAL A 179 -3.18 -3.64 -13.30
C VAL A 179 -2.03 -4.64 -13.38
N VAL A 180 -2.12 -5.62 -14.28
CA VAL A 180 -1.10 -6.66 -14.41
C VAL A 180 0.18 -6.08 -14.99
N ALA A 181 0.11 -5.16 -15.95
CA ALA A 181 1.30 -4.48 -16.47
C ALA A 181 2.02 -3.65 -15.39
N THR A 182 1.29 -3.12 -14.42
CA THR A 182 1.90 -2.45 -13.26
C THR A 182 2.60 -3.46 -12.34
N ALA A 183 1.92 -4.56 -12.00
CA ALA A 183 2.49 -5.62 -11.18
C ALA A 183 3.72 -6.30 -11.83
N GLU A 184 3.74 -6.43 -13.16
CA GLU A 184 4.87 -7.00 -13.92
C GLU A 184 6.16 -6.18 -13.74
N ARG A 185 6.07 -4.88 -13.42
CA ARG A 185 7.23 -4.04 -13.14
C ARG A 185 7.96 -4.41 -11.84
N PHE A 186 7.36 -5.26 -11.02
CA PHE A 186 7.96 -5.79 -9.79
C PHE A 186 8.61 -7.15 -9.96
N LEU A 187 8.58 -7.76 -11.16
CA LEU A 187 9.25 -9.05 -11.41
C LEU A 187 10.69 -9.07 -10.86
N GLY A 188 11.00 -10.10 -10.07
CA GLY A 188 12.30 -10.25 -9.40
C GLY A 188 12.47 -9.46 -8.10
N THR A 189 11.50 -8.63 -7.69
CA THR A 189 11.52 -7.95 -6.39
C THR A 189 11.46 -8.99 -5.27
N PRO A 190 12.33 -8.92 -4.24
CA PRO A 190 12.30 -9.85 -3.10
C PRO A 190 10.96 -9.89 -2.38
N TYR A 191 10.59 -11.05 -1.87
CA TYR A 191 9.43 -11.19 -1.00
C TYR A 191 9.76 -10.60 0.38
N LEU A 192 8.94 -9.65 0.84
CA LEU A 192 9.01 -9.10 2.20
C LEU A 192 7.61 -9.09 2.78
N TRP A 193 7.40 -9.83 3.86
CA TRP A 193 6.16 -9.77 4.64
C TRP A 193 5.89 -8.32 5.10
N GLY A 194 4.71 -7.79 4.80
CA GLY A 194 4.35 -6.41 5.10
C GLY A 194 4.85 -5.39 4.06
N GLY A 195 5.69 -5.79 3.10
CA GLY A 195 6.30 -4.90 2.12
C GLY A 195 5.35 -4.36 1.05
N LYS A 196 5.58 -3.12 0.60
CA LYS A 196 4.80 -2.38 -0.40
C LYS A 196 5.69 -1.64 -1.42
N SER A 197 6.92 -2.13 -1.67
CA SER A 197 7.88 -1.42 -2.53
C SER A 197 8.85 -2.35 -3.26
N THR A 198 9.69 -1.79 -4.14
CA THR A 198 10.76 -2.55 -4.81
C THR A 198 11.91 -2.99 -3.90
N LEU A 199 11.96 -2.51 -2.64
CA LEU A 199 12.90 -3.06 -1.66
C LEU A 199 12.43 -4.41 -1.09
N GLY A 200 11.13 -4.66 -1.19
CA GLY A 200 10.49 -5.89 -0.77
C GLY A 200 8.98 -5.73 -0.83
N ILE A 201 8.29 -6.76 -1.32
CA ILE A 201 6.83 -6.73 -1.46
C ILE A 201 6.21 -8.09 -1.14
N ASP A 202 5.06 -8.09 -0.46
CA ASP A 202 4.29 -9.33 -0.27
C ASP A 202 3.17 -9.49 -1.30
N CYS A 203 2.45 -10.60 -1.20
CA CYS A 203 1.44 -10.99 -2.16
C CYS A 203 0.32 -9.95 -2.30
N SER A 204 -0.25 -9.50 -1.18
CA SER A 204 -1.36 -8.56 -1.19
C SER A 204 -0.91 -7.11 -1.37
N GLY A 205 0.32 -6.76 -0.98
CA GLY A 205 0.95 -5.47 -1.24
C GLY A 205 1.19 -5.26 -2.75
N LEU A 206 1.58 -6.31 -3.48
CA LEU A 206 1.70 -6.27 -4.94
C LEU A 206 0.37 -5.97 -5.62
N VAL A 207 -0.69 -6.68 -5.22
CA VAL A 207 -2.05 -6.48 -5.74
C VAL A 207 -2.58 -5.09 -5.36
N GLN A 208 -2.41 -4.68 -4.11
CA GLN A 208 -2.88 -3.39 -3.60
C GLN A 208 -2.23 -2.23 -4.36
N LEU A 209 -0.90 -2.26 -4.52
CA LEU A 209 -0.18 -1.20 -5.21
C LEU A 209 -0.54 -1.15 -6.70
N ALA A 210 -0.64 -2.31 -7.36
CA ALA A 210 -1.02 -2.38 -8.77
C ALA A 210 -2.43 -1.82 -9.02
N LEU A 211 -3.39 -2.12 -8.14
CA LEU A 211 -4.75 -1.58 -8.20
C LEU A 211 -4.79 -0.09 -7.92
N SER A 212 -4.08 0.36 -6.89
CA SER A 212 -4.00 1.79 -6.54
C SER A 212 -3.46 2.62 -7.70
N MET A 213 -2.43 2.12 -8.40
CA MET A 213 -1.88 2.76 -9.60
C MET A 213 -2.84 2.75 -10.79
N ALA A 214 -3.85 1.87 -10.80
CA ALA A 214 -4.95 1.85 -11.77
C ALA A 214 -6.18 2.66 -11.29
N GLY A 215 -6.08 3.37 -10.16
CA GLY A 215 -7.19 4.16 -9.60
C GLY A 215 -8.22 3.32 -8.84
N CYS A 216 -7.92 2.06 -8.55
CA CYS A 216 -8.79 1.17 -7.78
C CYS A 216 -8.25 1.02 -6.35
N ALA A 217 -9.04 1.43 -5.35
CA ALA A 217 -8.71 1.18 -3.95
C ALA A 217 -8.80 -0.31 -3.63
N ALA A 218 -7.86 -0.81 -2.81
CA ALA A 218 -7.83 -2.19 -2.37
C ALA A 218 -7.43 -2.29 -0.90
N PRO A 219 -8.06 -3.19 -0.11
CA PRO A 219 -7.59 -3.50 1.23
C PRO A 219 -6.15 -4.04 1.23
N ARG A 220 -5.46 -3.94 2.37
CA ARG A 220 -4.06 -4.36 2.50
C ARG A 220 -3.85 -5.87 2.49
N ASP A 221 -4.73 -6.61 3.13
CA ASP A 221 -4.54 -8.05 3.39
C ASP A 221 -5.33 -8.91 2.41
N ALA A 222 -4.79 -10.08 2.07
CA ALA A 222 -5.38 -11.00 1.11
C ALA A 222 -6.80 -11.44 1.49
N ASP A 223 -7.10 -11.63 2.78
CA ASP A 223 -8.43 -12.03 3.25
C ASP A 223 -9.45 -10.89 3.12
N LEU A 224 -9.03 -9.65 3.36
CA LEU A 224 -9.86 -8.46 3.16
C LEU A 224 -10.06 -8.17 1.66
N GLN A 225 -9.03 -8.37 0.84
CA GLN A 225 -9.11 -8.30 -0.61
C GLN A 225 -10.06 -9.36 -1.18
N GLU A 226 -9.98 -10.60 -0.69
CA GLU A 226 -10.88 -11.69 -1.07
C GLU A 226 -12.34 -11.37 -0.76
N GLN A 227 -12.62 -10.55 0.24
CA GLN A 227 -13.99 -10.12 0.59
C GLN A 227 -14.45 -8.91 -0.23
N ALA A 228 -13.57 -7.93 -0.47
CA ALA A 228 -13.95 -6.65 -1.04
C ALA A 228 -13.83 -6.54 -2.57
N LEU A 229 -12.90 -7.26 -3.21
CA LEU A 229 -12.52 -6.99 -4.61
C LEU A 229 -13.28 -7.84 -5.63
N GLY A 230 -13.88 -7.18 -6.63
CA GLY A 230 -14.46 -7.84 -7.81
C GLY A 230 -15.65 -8.75 -7.51
N ALA A 231 -16.07 -9.54 -8.47
CA ALA A 231 -17.11 -10.56 -8.33
C ALA A 231 -16.48 -11.96 -8.30
N PRO A 232 -17.01 -12.91 -7.48
CA PRO A 232 -16.60 -14.31 -7.56
C PRO A 232 -16.79 -14.86 -8.99
N LEU A 233 -15.75 -15.50 -9.52
CA LEU A 233 -15.76 -16.12 -10.84
C LEU A 233 -16.09 -17.62 -10.69
N PRO A 234 -17.18 -18.11 -11.33
CA PRO A 234 -17.49 -19.54 -11.34
C PRO A 234 -16.38 -20.36 -11.99
N THR A 235 -16.15 -21.59 -11.51
CA THR A 235 -15.12 -22.49 -12.05
C THR A 235 -15.35 -22.91 -13.51
N THR A 236 -16.56 -22.69 -14.03
CA THR A 236 -16.91 -22.93 -15.44
C THR A 236 -16.40 -21.84 -16.38
N GLU A 237 -16.06 -20.66 -15.86
CA GLU A 237 -15.56 -19.55 -16.66
C GLU A 237 -14.04 -19.65 -16.86
N PRO A 238 -13.52 -19.35 -18.07
CA PRO A 238 -12.08 -19.34 -18.30
C PRO A 238 -11.41 -18.17 -17.58
N LEU A 239 -10.23 -18.46 -17.03
CA LEU A 239 -9.33 -17.46 -16.46
C LEU A 239 -8.79 -16.51 -17.54
N ARG A 240 -8.58 -15.25 -17.16
CA ARG A 240 -8.10 -14.17 -18.02
C ARG A 240 -7.10 -13.31 -17.26
N ARG A 241 -6.30 -12.55 -18.01
CA ARG A 241 -5.38 -11.55 -17.46
C ARG A 241 -6.15 -10.59 -16.54
N GLY A 242 -5.65 -10.40 -15.32
CA GLY A 242 -6.25 -9.54 -14.31
C GLY A 242 -7.17 -10.25 -13.30
N ASP A 243 -7.55 -11.51 -13.54
CA ASP A 243 -8.29 -12.28 -12.53
C ASP A 243 -7.43 -12.48 -11.27
N LEU A 244 -8.04 -12.34 -10.10
CA LEU A 244 -7.42 -12.56 -8.81
C LEU A 244 -7.65 -14.01 -8.37
N VAL A 245 -6.60 -14.70 -7.95
CA VAL A 245 -6.70 -16.06 -7.37
C VAL A 245 -6.27 -16.00 -5.92
N PHE A 246 -7.14 -16.46 -5.03
CA PHE A 246 -6.96 -16.42 -3.59
C PHE A 246 -6.74 -17.80 -2.99
N TRP A 247 -5.91 -17.84 -1.96
CA TRP A 247 -5.78 -18.93 -1.00
C TRP A 247 -5.86 -18.31 0.40
N LYS A 248 -5.98 -19.14 1.44
CA LYS A 248 -5.86 -18.66 2.81
C LYS A 248 -4.50 -17.98 3.04
N GLY A 249 -4.51 -16.66 3.17
CA GLY A 249 -3.32 -15.84 3.40
C GLY A 249 -2.43 -15.58 2.18
N HIS A 250 -2.94 -15.81 0.95
CA HIS A 250 -2.16 -15.54 -0.27
C HIS A 250 -3.08 -15.09 -1.42
N VAL A 251 -2.56 -14.21 -2.28
CA VAL A 251 -3.24 -13.74 -3.50
C VAL A 251 -2.26 -13.67 -4.67
N GLY A 252 -2.74 -13.86 -5.89
CA GLY A 252 -2.00 -13.57 -7.11
C GLY A 252 -2.90 -13.04 -8.22
N LEU A 253 -2.30 -12.42 -9.22
CA LEU A 253 -2.94 -11.91 -10.44
C LEU A 253 -2.68 -12.87 -11.58
N MET A 254 -3.70 -13.26 -12.33
CA MET A 254 -3.50 -13.98 -13.58
C MET A 254 -2.77 -13.08 -14.57
N ALA A 255 -1.57 -13.48 -15.00
CA ALA A 255 -0.78 -12.79 -16.00
C ALA A 255 -1.35 -13.01 -17.41
N ASP A 256 -1.91 -14.19 -17.62
CA ASP A 256 -2.65 -14.61 -18.80
C ASP A 256 -3.62 -15.76 -18.44
N LYS A 257 -4.05 -16.58 -19.41
CA LYS A 257 -5.00 -17.68 -19.21
C LYS A 257 -4.46 -18.83 -18.33
N THR A 258 -3.15 -18.92 -18.15
CA THR A 258 -2.49 -20.10 -17.57
C THR A 258 -1.44 -19.78 -16.52
N ARG A 259 -0.88 -18.57 -16.52
CA ARG A 259 0.21 -18.17 -15.63
C ARG A 259 -0.25 -17.16 -14.58
N LEU A 260 0.25 -17.33 -13.37
CA LEU A 260 -0.01 -16.48 -12.21
C LEU A 260 1.23 -15.61 -11.93
N LEU A 261 0.99 -14.31 -11.78
CA LEU A 261 1.93 -13.32 -11.24
C LEU A 261 1.66 -13.14 -9.74
N HIS A 262 2.69 -13.35 -8.91
CA HIS A 262 2.57 -13.15 -7.46
C HIS A 262 3.93 -12.91 -6.78
N ALA A 263 3.94 -12.19 -5.66
CA ALA A 263 5.05 -12.23 -4.70
C ALA A 263 4.85 -13.44 -3.79
N ASN A 264 5.83 -14.35 -3.68
CA ASN A 264 5.61 -15.59 -2.94
C ASN A 264 6.83 -16.04 -2.12
N ALA A 265 6.55 -16.77 -1.04
CA ALA A 265 7.56 -17.32 -0.13
C ALA A 265 8.17 -18.67 -0.60
N PHE A 266 7.84 -19.14 -1.81
CA PHE A 266 8.49 -20.32 -2.39
C PHE A 266 9.75 -19.92 -3.15
N HIS A 267 9.63 -18.93 -4.05
CA HIS A 267 10.73 -18.31 -4.77
C HIS A 267 11.39 -17.15 -4.00
N MET A 268 10.77 -16.68 -2.91
CA MET A 268 11.19 -15.51 -2.14
C MET A 268 11.29 -14.23 -2.98
N MET A 269 10.45 -14.11 -4.01
CA MET A 269 10.38 -12.95 -4.90
C MET A 269 9.06 -12.88 -5.68
N VAL A 270 8.88 -11.83 -6.47
CA VAL A 270 7.80 -11.71 -7.47
C VAL A 270 8.14 -12.54 -8.71
N THR A 271 7.28 -13.49 -9.05
CA THR A 271 7.46 -14.40 -10.19
C THR A 271 6.19 -14.53 -11.02
N ILE A 272 6.37 -14.95 -12.29
CA ILE A 272 5.30 -15.48 -13.14
C ILE A 272 5.56 -16.97 -13.36
N GLU A 273 4.59 -17.81 -13.03
CA GLU A 273 4.70 -19.26 -13.18
C GLU A 273 3.34 -19.89 -13.52
N PRO A 274 3.28 -21.14 -14.03
CA PRO A 274 2.01 -21.82 -14.31
C PRO A 274 1.14 -21.92 -13.05
N LEU A 275 -0.13 -21.51 -13.15
CA LEU A 275 -1.07 -21.61 -12.03
C LEU A 275 -1.22 -23.06 -11.54
N ALA A 276 -1.18 -24.02 -12.44
CA ALA A 276 -1.27 -25.45 -12.11
C ALA A 276 -0.18 -25.89 -11.12
N ASP A 277 1.06 -25.39 -11.29
CA ASP A 277 2.18 -25.72 -10.40
C ASP A 277 2.01 -25.07 -9.03
N VAL A 278 1.51 -23.83 -9.00
CA VAL A 278 1.19 -23.12 -7.75
C VAL A 278 0.11 -23.87 -6.97
N VAL A 279 -0.96 -24.29 -7.64
CA VAL A 279 -2.07 -25.06 -7.06
C VAL A 279 -1.55 -26.39 -6.51
N ALA A 280 -0.82 -27.17 -7.32
CA ALA A 280 -0.28 -28.45 -6.89
C ALA A 280 0.65 -28.32 -5.66
N ARG A 281 1.52 -27.29 -5.64
CA ARG A 281 2.37 -27.01 -4.48
C ARG A 281 1.58 -26.59 -3.23
N ALA A 282 0.53 -25.79 -3.40
CA ALA A 282 -0.32 -25.37 -2.28
C ALA A 282 -1.08 -26.57 -1.70
N GLU A 283 -1.63 -27.44 -2.54
CA GLU A 283 -2.35 -28.65 -2.14
C GLU A 283 -1.46 -29.64 -1.40
N ALA A 284 -0.21 -29.83 -1.86
CA ALA A 284 0.79 -30.63 -1.16
C ALA A 284 1.11 -30.11 0.26
N ARG A 285 0.79 -28.84 0.56
CA ARG A 285 0.94 -28.20 1.88
C ARG A 285 -0.39 -28.06 2.62
N GLY A 286 -1.48 -28.65 2.12
CA GLY A 286 -2.81 -28.60 2.73
C GLY A 286 -3.55 -27.27 2.54
N SER A 287 -3.13 -26.44 1.57
CA SER A 287 -3.84 -25.22 1.17
C SER A 287 -4.53 -25.41 -0.18
N ARG A 288 -5.67 -24.74 -0.38
CA ARG A 288 -6.43 -24.80 -1.63
C ARG A 288 -6.88 -23.40 -2.04
N VAL A 289 -7.18 -23.24 -3.32
CA VAL A 289 -7.81 -22.01 -3.81
C VAL A 289 -9.12 -21.79 -3.05
N THR A 290 -9.27 -20.61 -2.45
CA THR A 290 -10.46 -20.22 -1.69
C THR A 290 -11.47 -19.52 -2.59
N SER A 291 -11.00 -18.68 -3.51
CA SER A 291 -11.83 -18.07 -4.55
C SER A 291 -11.00 -17.60 -5.75
N VAL A 292 -11.70 -17.38 -6.87
CA VAL A 292 -11.21 -16.59 -7.99
C VAL A 292 -12.15 -15.40 -8.14
N ARG A 293 -11.62 -14.19 -8.33
CA ARG A 293 -12.42 -12.97 -8.47
C ARG A 293 -12.01 -12.18 -9.72
N ARG A 294 -12.99 -11.54 -10.37
CA ARG A 294 -12.78 -10.67 -11.53
C ARG A 294 -13.26 -9.25 -11.19
N LEU A 295 -12.41 -8.26 -11.43
CA LEU A 295 -12.67 -6.84 -11.19
C LEU A 295 -13.74 -6.30 -12.14
#